data_AF-A0A3N5XKV9-F1
#
_entry.id   AF-A0A3N5XKV9-F1
#
_cell.length_a   1.000
_cell.length_b   1.000
_cell.length_c   1.000
_cell.angle_alpha   90.00
_cell.angle_beta   90.00
_cell.angle_gamma   90.00
#
_symmetry.space_group_name_H-M   'P 1'
#
loop_
_entity.id
_entity.type
_entity.pdbx_description
1 polymer ?
#
loop_
_entity_poly.entity_id
_entity_poly.type
_entity_poly.pdbx_seq_one_letter_code
_entity_poly.pdbx_strand_id
1 'polypeptide(L)'
;MDSLNKFKIPERIEGLGEFAYNLWWSWHPVARNLFKKIDRSLWKSTEHNPVALLNEIPYHNLVACAQDIEYLRKYDACLEAYKEGLSFQGTWFDKNYHEHLDKLTVYFSLEFALHNSLPLYAGGLGVLAGDYCKEVSDLGIPLIGVGFMYPQGYFHQFISPDGWQNEIYDQLNFKNVAVSRVLAADGKLLTVAVPLDSISIYVSAWKV
;
A
#
# COMPACT_ATOMS: atom_id res chain seq x y z
N MET A 1 -0.19 -16.02 -10.55
CA MET A 1 -0.65 -15.00 -9.60
C MET A 1 -0.76 -15.71 -8.25
N ASP A 2 0.26 -15.56 -7.40
CA ASP A 2 0.21 -16.09 -6.05
C ASP A 2 -1.02 -15.52 -5.35
N SER A 3 -1.86 -16.39 -4.80
CA SER A 3 -3.12 -16.04 -4.16
C SER A 3 -2.88 -15.05 -3.02
N LEU A 4 -3.12 -13.77 -3.30
CA LEU A 4 -3.04 -12.67 -2.33
C LEU A 4 -4.13 -12.75 -1.24
N ASN A 5 -5.08 -13.70 -1.34
CA ASN A 5 -6.12 -13.89 -0.35
C ASN A 5 -5.62 -14.64 0.89
N LYS A 6 -4.84 -13.92 1.71
CA LYS A 6 -4.44 -14.34 3.07
C LYS A 6 -5.58 -14.23 4.09
N PHE A 7 -6.63 -13.50 3.76
CA PHE A 7 -7.72 -13.18 4.68
C PHE A 7 -8.91 -14.13 4.49
N LYS A 8 -9.64 -14.36 5.57
CA LYS A 8 -10.92 -15.06 5.52
C LYS A 8 -12.03 -14.04 5.24
N ILE A 9 -12.36 -13.84 3.97
CA ILE A 9 -13.36 -12.85 3.51
C ILE A 9 -14.49 -13.59 2.78
N PRO A 10 -15.78 -13.19 2.94
CA PRO A 10 -16.86 -13.73 2.13
C PRO A 10 -16.65 -13.46 0.64
N GLU A 11 -16.95 -14.45 -0.21
CA GLU A 11 -16.78 -14.40 -1.67
C GLU A 11 -17.34 -13.11 -2.30
N ARG A 12 -18.51 -12.65 -1.83
CA ARG A 12 -19.18 -11.45 -2.36
C ARG A 12 -18.34 -10.17 -2.27
N ILE A 13 -17.43 -10.10 -1.31
CA ILE A 13 -16.58 -8.93 -1.03
C ILE A 13 -15.09 -9.31 -1.01
N GLU A 14 -14.72 -10.42 -1.67
CA GLU A 14 -13.34 -10.94 -1.65
C GLU A 14 -12.29 -9.96 -2.20
N GLY A 15 -12.71 -9.04 -3.07
CA GLY A 15 -11.86 -7.99 -3.62
C GLY A 15 -11.28 -7.04 -2.56
N LEU A 16 -11.86 -6.99 -1.35
CA LEU A 16 -11.28 -6.25 -0.22
C LEU A 16 -9.86 -6.70 0.11
N GLY A 17 -9.52 -7.98 -0.12
CA GLY A 17 -8.18 -8.52 0.13
C GLY A 17 -7.15 -7.90 -0.80
N GLU A 18 -7.44 -7.84 -2.10
CA GLU A 18 -6.58 -7.19 -3.09
C GLU A 18 -6.48 -5.69 -2.83
N PHE A 19 -7.63 -5.04 -2.58
CA PHE A 19 -7.70 -3.62 -2.25
C PHE A 19 -6.80 -3.27 -1.07
N ALA A 20 -6.79 -4.07 0.00
CA ALA A 20 -5.99 -3.77 1.18
C ALA A 20 -4.48 -3.70 0.88
N TYR A 21 -4.01 -4.48 -0.10
CA TYR A 21 -2.60 -4.50 -0.52
C TYR A 21 -2.26 -3.46 -1.58
N ASN A 22 -3.23 -2.87 -2.28
CA ASN A 22 -2.97 -1.79 -3.21
C ASN A 22 -3.19 -0.44 -2.54
N LEU A 23 -2.12 0.34 -2.31
CA LEU A 23 -2.22 1.62 -1.61
C LEU A 23 -3.09 2.68 -2.29
N TRP A 24 -3.66 2.44 -3.47
CA TRP A 24 -4.68 3.27 -4.11
C TRP A 24 -5.78 3.76 -3.17
N TRP A 25 -6.27 2.91 -2.26
CA TRP A 25 -7.29 3.31 -1.28
C TRP A 25 -6.85 4.49 -0.37
N SER A 26 -5.54 4.72 -0.26
CA SER A 26 -4.98 5.73 0.63
C SER A 26 -5.13 7.15 0.12
N TRP A 27 -5.40 7.41 -1.16
CA TRP A 27 -5.77 8.75 -1.64
C TRP A 27 -7.16 8.81 -2.29
N HIS A 28 -7.88 7.68 -2.38
CA HIS A 28 -9.27 7.63 -2.83
C HIS A 28 -10.25 7.54 -1.64
N PRO A 29 -10.97 8.63 -1.29
CA PRO A 29 -11.81 8.69 -0.08
C PRO A 29 -12.93 7.64 -0.03
N VAL A 30 -13.49 7.27 -1.19
CA VAL A 30 -14.55 6.26 -1.30
C VAL A 30 -14.02 4.89 -0.86
N ALA A 31 -12.85 4.49 -1.37
CA ALA A 31 -12.19 3.25 -1.00
C ALA A 31 -11.83 3.21 0.48
N ARG A 32 -11.24 4.30 1.00
CA ARG A 32 -10.92 4.43 2.43
C ARG A 32 -12.17 4.28 3.31
N ASN A 33 -13.31 4.83 2.88
CA ASN A 33 -14.57 4.72 3.61
C ASN A 33 -15.16 3.31 3.63
N LEU A 34 -14.83 2.44 2.67
CA LEU A 34 -15.26 1.04 2.70
C LEU A 34 -14.70 0.34 3.94
N PHE A 35 -13.40 0.44 4.19
CA PHE A 35 -12.76 -0.16 5.36
C PHE A 35 -13.27 0.44 6.67
N LYS A 36 -13.41 1.78 6.72
CA LYS A 36 -13.96 2.49 7.88
C LYS A 36 -15.39 2.05 8.22
N LYS A 37 -16.21 1.69 7.23
CA LYS A 37 -17.60 1.26 7.42
C LYS A 37 -17.71 -0.16 7.99
N ILE A 38 -16.74 -1.03 7.75
CA ILE A 38 -16.75 -2.41 8.28
C ILE A 38 -16.72 -2.38 9.80
N ASP A 39 -15.77 -1.64 10.37
CA ASP A 39 -15.68 -1.41 11.81
C ASP A 39 -14.91 -0.11 12.07
N ARG A 40 -15.62 0.92 12.51
CA ARG A 40 -15.03 2.25 12.72
C ARG A 40 -14.05 2.28 13.89
N SER A 41 -14.30 1.48 14.92
CA SER A 41 -13.46 1.45 16.11
C SER A 41 -12.15 0.75 15.80
N LEU A 42 -12.22 -0.43 15.16
CA LEU A 42 -11.05 -1.17 14.72
C LEU A 42 -10.25 -0.37 13.69
N TRP A 43 -10.92 0.26 12.73
CA TRP A 43 -10.27 1.14 11.74
C TRP A 43 -9.42 2.25 12.40
N LYS A 44 -9.89 2.80 13.51
CA LYS A 44 -9.13 3.82 14.27
C LYS A 44 -7.97 3.19 15.04
N SER A 45 -8.17 2.05 15.69
CA SER A 45 -7.12 1.40 16.49
C SER A 45 -6.01 0.79 15.64
N THR A 46 -6.30 0.40 14.40
CA THR A 46 -5.30 -0.07 13.42
C THR A 46 -4.67 1.07 12.63
N GLU A 47 -4.77 2.32 13.11
CA GLU A 47 -4.22 3.52 12.45
C GLU A 47 -4.60 3.64 10.96
N HIS A 48 -5.84 3.28 10.63
CA HIS A 48 -6.35 3.34 9.27
C HIS A 48 -5.61 2.42 8.29
N ASN A 49 -5.14 1.26 8.76
CA ASN A 49 -4.48 0.23 7.95
C ASN A 49 -5.45 -0.91 7.59
N PRO A 50 -5.82 -1.09 6.30
CA PRO A 50 -6.70 -2.16 5.85
C PRO A 50 -6.17 -3.58 6.06
N VAL A 51 -4.87 -3.81 5.90
CA VAL A 51 -4.26 -5.14 6.08
C VAL A 51 -4.36 -5.55 7.55
N ALA A 52 -4.03 -4.64 8.47
CA ALA A 52 -4.21 -4.86 9.91
C ALA A 52 -5.69 -5.07 10.28
N LEU A 53 -6.60 -4.22 9.75
CA LEU A 53 -8.04 -4.38 9.97
C LEU A 53 -8.52 -5.76 9.53
N LEU A 54 -8.17 -6.22 8.32
CA LEU A 54 -8.62 -7.51 7.80
C LEU A 54 -7.99 -8.71 8.53
N ASN A 55 -6.83 -8.55 9.16
CA ASN A 55 -6.23 -9.57 10.02
C ASN A 55 -6.95 -9.70 11.37
N GLU A 56 -7.50 -8.60 11.90
CA GLU A 56 -8.06 -8.54 13.26
C GLU A 56 -9.59 -8.60 13.31
N ILE A 57 -10.26 -8.26 12.20
CA ILE A 57 -11.72 -8.13 12.15
C ILE A 57 -12.42 -9.47 12.45
N PRO A 58 -13.44 -9.48 13.33
CA PRO A 58 -14.30 -10.64 13.48
C PRO A 58 -15.00 -10.98 12.16
N TYR A 59 -14.94 -12.25 11.75
CA TYR A 59 -15.52 -12.70 10.47
C TYR A 59 -17.01 -12.32 10.29
N HIS A 60 -17.79 -12.28 11.37
CA HIS A 60 -19.20 -11.92 11.32
C HIS A 60 -19.45 -10.47 10.86
N ASN A 61 -18.52 -9.53 11.10
CA ASN A 61 -18.64 -8.15 10.60
C ASN A 61 -18.54 -8.12 9.07
N LEU A 62 -17.61 -8.90 8.49
CA LEU A 62 -17.50 -9.03 7.03
C LEU A 62 -18.74 -9.70 6.43
N VAL A 63 -19.29 -10.72 7.10
CA VAL A 63 -20.56 -11.36 6.67
C VAL A 63 -21.72 -10.36 6.68
N ALA A 64 -21.82 -9.53 7.73
CA ALA A 64 -22.84 -8.49 7.79
C ALA A 64 -22.71 -7.48 6.63
N CYS A 65 -21.49 -7.02 6.33
CA CYS A 65 -21.24 -6.15 5.17
C CYS A 65 -21.59 -6.84 3.84
N ALA A 66 -21.28 -8.14 3.71
CA ALA A 66 -21.60 -8.93 2.50
C ALA A 66 -23.11 -9.13 2.28
N GLN A 67 -23.95 -8.83 3.28
CA GLN A 67 -25.40 -8.90 3.21
C GLN A 67 -26.07 -7.53 3.18
N ASP A 68 -25.32 -6.44 3.41
CA ASP A 68 -25.83 -5.07 3.41
C ASP A 68 -25.84 -4.48 1.99
N ILE A 69 -27.05 -4.25 1.46
CA ILE A 69 -27.27 -3.71 0.12
C ILE A 69 -26.63 -2.32 -0.07
N GLU A 70 -26.64 -1.45 0.94
CA GLU A 70 -26.03 -0.12 0.84
C GLU A 70 -24.51 -0.22 0.81
N TYR A 71 -23.94 -1.11 1.62
CA TYR A 71 -22.51 -1.40 1.59
C TYR A 71 -22.08 -1.95 0.23
N LEU A 72 -22.80 -2.96 -0.27
CA LEU A 72 -22.49 -3.62 -1.55
C LEU A 72 -22.52 -2.65 -2.73
N ARG A 73 -23.49 -1.73 -2.79
CA ARG A 73 -23.52 -0.69 -3.84
C ARG A 73 -22.26 0.18 -3.84
N LYS A 74 -21.79 0.57 -2.66
CA LYS A 74 -20.56 1.38 -2.51
C LYS A 74 -19.32 0.57 -2.83
N TYR A 75 -19.30 -0.70 -2.42
CA TYR A 75 -18.22 -1.63 -2.72
C TYR A 75 -18.10 -1.87 -4.23
N ASP A 76 -19.19 -2.19 -4.91
CA ASP A 76 -19.20 -2.47 -6.36
C ASP A 76 -18.73 -1.27 -7.16
N ALA A 77 -19.29 -0.08 -6.90
CA ALA A 77 -18.88 1.15 -7.58
C ALA A 77 -17.39 1.49 -7.35
N CYS A 78 -16.87 1.21 -6.15
CA CYS A 78 -15.47 1.42 -5.84
C CYS A 78 -14.57 0.38 -6.54
N LEU A 79 -15.02 -0.87 -6.64
CA LEU A 79 -14.32 -1.94 -7.34
C LEU A 79 -14.25 -1.67 -8.85
N GLU A 80 -15.32 -1.16 -9.44
CA GLU A 80 -15.33 -0.70 -10.83
C GLU A 80 -14.32 0.43 -11.04
N ALA A 81 -14.37 1.49 -10.24
CA ALA A 81 -13.43 2.61 -10.34
C ALA A 81 -11.96 2.17 -10.18
N TYR A 82 -11.68 1.23 -9.27
CA TYR A 82 -10.34 0.67 -9.11
C TYR A 82 -9.88 -0.11 -10.34
N LYS A 83 -10.74 -0.98 -10.89
CA LYS A 83 -10.43 -1.75 -12.09
C LYS A 83 -10.21 -0.85 -13.32
N GLU A 84 -11.00 0.21 -13.45
CA GLU A 84 -10.81 1.22 -14.47
C GLU A 84 -9.45 1.91 -14.31
N GLY A 85 -9.10 2.33 -13.08
CA GLY A 85 -7.80 2.93 -12.78
C GLY A 85 -6.61 2.01 -13.10
N LEU A 86 -6.71 0.72 -12.77
CA LEU A 86 -5.67 -0.27 -13.08
C LEU A 86 -5.50 -0.57 -14.58
N SER A 87 -6.51 -0.30 -15.39
CA SER A 87 -6.41 -0.56 -16.84
C SER A 87 -5.43 0.39 -17.52
N PHE A 88 -5.19 1.57 -16.91
CA PHE A 88 -4.49 2.71 -17.50
C PHE A 88 -5.07 3.22 -18.83
N GLN A 89 -6.14 2.60 -19.34
CA GLN A 89 -6.81 2.98 -20.57
C GLN A 89 -7.64 4.24 -20.36
N GLY A 90 -7.58 5.15 -21.32
CA GLY A 90 -8.31 6.41 -21.27
C GLY A 90 -7.81 7.40 -20.22
N THR A 91 -6.70 7.11 -19.54
CA THR A 91 -5.99 8.06 -18.68
C THR A 91 -5.48 9.25 -19.50
N TRP A 92 -5.08 10.34 -18.83
CA TRP A 92 -4.54 11.50 -19.54
C TRP A 92 -3.27 11.13 -20.32
N PHE A 93 -2.38 10.31 -19.75
CA PHE A 93 -1.16 9.91 -20.43
C PHE A 93 -1.44 9.01 -21.64
N ASP A 94 -2.32 8.02 -21.51
CA ASP A 94 -2.75 7.18 -22.63
C ASP A 94 -3.32 8.02 -23.79
N LYS A 95 -4.16 9.02 -23.50
CA LYS A 95 -4.77 9.87 -24.52
C LYS A 95 -3.80 10.82 -25.24
N ASN A 96 -2.76 11.29 -24.55
CA ASN A 96 -1.88 12.35 -25.06
C ASN A 96 -0.49 11.87 -25.47
N TYR A 97 -0.07 10.69 -24.99
CA TYR A 97 1.28 10.12 -25.16
C TYR A 97 1.21 8.59 -25.33
N HIS A 98 0.19 8.09 -26.04
CA HIS A 98 -0.03 6.65 -26.26
C HIS A 98 1.23 5.94 -26.78
N GLU A 99 1.98 6.59 -27.66
CA GLU A 99 3.23 6.11 -28.26
C GLU A 99 4.38 5.94 -27.25
N HIS A 100 4.20 6.40 -26.01
CA HIS A 100 5.19 6.32 -24.94
C HIS A 100 4.77 5.39 -23.80
N LEU A 101 3.69 4.62 -23.95
CA LEU A 101 3.26 3.65 -22.94
C LEU A 101 4.29 2.53 -22.70
N ASP A 102 5.19 2.29 -23.64
CA ASP A 102 6.31 1.34 -23.50
C ASP A 102 7.54 1.95 -22.79
N LYS A 103 7.54 3.27 -22.52
CA LYS A 103 8.68 3.99 -21.92
C LYS A 103 8.54 4.05 -20.40
N LEU A 104 9.04 3.01 -19.75
CA LEU A 104 9.11 2.95 -18.29
C LEU A 104 10.11 3.97 -17.72
N THR A 105 9.63 4.83 -16.82
CA THR A 105 10.48 5.69 -15.98
C THR A 105 10.75 5.03 -14.62
N VAL A 106 12.00 5.09 -14.15
CA VAL A 106 12.35 4.61 -12.81
C VAL A 106 12.70 5.80 -11.93
N TYR A 107 11.93 6.00 -10.86
CA TYR A 107 12.07 7.12 -9.93
C TYR A 107 12.70 6.63 -8.63
N PHE A 108 13.94 7.03 -8.39
CA PHE A 108 14.67 6.70 -7.17
C PHE A 108 14.46 7.78 -6.11
N SER A 109 14.01 7.37 -4.92
CA SER A 109 13.94 8.23 -3.75
C SER A 109 14.32 7.44 -2.51
N LEU A 110 14.93 8.13 -1.54
CA LEU A 110 15.20 7.54 -0.23
C LEU A 110 13.93 7.46 0.62
N GLU A 111 12.89 8.23 0.30
CA GLU A 111 11.65 8.29 1.09
C GLU A 111 10.41 8.29 0.20
N PHE A 112 9.31 7.72 0.70
CA PHE A 112 7.99 7.74 0.06
C PHE A 112 6.87 7.84 1.13
N ALA A 113 6.17 8.97 1.16
CA ALA A 113 5.03 9.19 2.05
C ALA A 113 3.71 8.83 1.36
N LEU A 114 3.50 7.53 1.15
CA LEU A 114 2.27 7.03 0.55
C LEU A 114 1.12 7.04 1.57
N HIS A 115 1.34 6.39 2.72
CA HIS A 115 0.40 6.35 3.84
C HIS A 115 1.09 5.87 5.13
N ASN A 116 0.57 6.25 6.30
CA ASN A 116 1.14 5.88 7.61
C ASN A 116 1.18 4.36 7.86
N SER A 117 0.33 3.59 7.16
CA SER A 117 0.36 2.12 7.21
C SER A 117 1.63 1.52 6.59
N LEU A 118 2.42 2.32 5.88
CA LEU A 118 3.73 1.96 5.33
C LEU A 118 4.70 3.16 5.53
N PRO A 119 5.24 3.33 6.75
CA PRO A 119 6.00 4.52 7.14
C PRO A 119 7.42 4.50 6.54
N LEU A 120 7.55 4.87 5.27
CA LEU A 120 8.82 4.93 4.53
C LEU A 120 9.30 6.37 4.32
N TYR A 121 8.97 7.29 5.22
CA TYR A 121 9.34 8.70 5.13
C TYR A 121 9.55 9.34 6.50
N ALA A 122 10.29 10.44 6.51
CA ALA A 122 10.53 11.28 7.68
C ALA A 122 10.05 12.72 7.47
N GLY A 123 10.09 13.23 6.23
CA GLY A 123 9.78 14.63 5.97
C GLY A 123 9.40 14.97 4.53
N GLY A 124 9.71 16.20 4.12
CA GLY A 124 9.23 16.79 2.86
C GLY A 124 9.68 16.05 1.59
N LEU A 125 10.84 15.39 1.61
CA LEU A 125 11.31 14.57 0.49
C LEU A 125 10.33 13.42 0.23
N GLY A 126 9.98 12.67 1.28
CA GLY A 126 9.03 11.58 1.17
C GLY A 126 7.62 12.05 0.81
N VAL A 127 7.18 13.20 1.35
CA VAL A 127 5.89 13.80 0.98
C VAL A 127 5.82 14.09 -0.51
N LEU A 128 6.83 14.78 -1.06
CA LEU A 128 6.90 15.06 -2.48
C LEU A 128 6.93 13.78 -3.32
N ALA A 129 7.79 12.82 -2.97
CA ALA A 129 7.91 11.55 -3.69
C ALA A 129 6.61 10.74 -3.66
N GLY A 130 5.91 10.72 -2.51
CA GLY A 130 4.64 10.04 -2.32
C GLY A 130 3.54 10.67 -3.17
N ASP A 131 3.38 11.98 -3.11
CA ASP A 131 2.36 12.70 -3.89
C ASP A 131 2.66 12.64 -5.39
N TYR A 132 3.93 12.70 -5.78
CA TYR A 132 4.34 12.49 -7.17
C TYR A 132 3.92 11.12 -7.69
N CYS A 133 4.10 10.05 -6.90
CA CYS A 133 3.66 8.71 -7.29
C CYS A 133 2.14 8.59 -7.41
N LYS A 134 1.38 9.25 -6.54
CA LYS A 134 -0.10 9.27 -6.60
C LYS A 134 -0.58 9.96 -7.87
N GLU A 135 -0.05 11.15 -8.17
CA GLU A 135 -0.40 11.87 -9.39
C GLU A 135 0.01 11.12 -10.66
N VAL A 136 1.19 10.48 -10.65
CA VAL A 136 1.62 9.61 -11.76
C VAL A 136 0.66 8.44 -11.95
N SER A 137 0.18 7.82 -10.86
CA SER A 137 -0.83 6.77 -10.92
C SER A 137 -2.14 7.28 -11.54
N ASP A 138 -2.62 8.44 -11.11
CA ASP A 138 -3.89 9.02 -11.60
C ASP A 138 -3.81 9.45 -13.08
N LEU A 139 -2.64 9.95 -13.51
CA LEU A 139 -2.38 10.31 -14.90
C LEU A 139 -2.09 9.11 -15.81
N GLY A 140 -1.76 7.95 -15.23
CA GLY A 140 -1.41 6.72 -15.94
C GLY A 140 -0.03 6.73 -16.59
N ILE A 141 0.93 7.41 -15.98
CA ILE A 141 2.31 7.47 -16.48
C ILE A 141 3.05 6.16 -16.11
N PRO A 142 3.70 5.46 -17.06
CA PRO A 142 4.49 4.27 -16.76
C PRO A 142 5.70 4.58 -15.88
N LEU A 143 5.58 4.35 -14.58
CA LEU A 143 6.62 4.65 -13.60
C LEU A 143 6.75 3.57 -12.53
N ILE A 144 7.98 3.29 -12.13
CA ILE A 144 8.30 2.48 -10.94
C ILE A 144 9.10 3.32 -9.96
N GLY A 145 8.59 3.43 -8.72
CA GLY A 145 9.32 3.98 -7.60
C GLY A 145 10.28 2.94 -7.01
N VAL A 146 11.54 3.33 -6.76
CA VAL A 146 12.54 2.49 -6.10
C VAL A 146 13.12 3.22 -4.90
N GLY A 147 13.10 2.56 -3.75
CA GLY A 147 13.64 3.09 -2.50
C GLY A 147 13.98 1.99 -1.52
N PHE A 148 14.15 2.36 -0.26
CA PHE A 148 14.48 1.42 0.81
C PHE A 148 13.25 0.97 1.58
N MET A 149 13.30 -0.28 2.05
CA MET A 149 12.39 -0.81 3.05
C MET A 149 12.98 -0.54 4.43
N TYR A 150 12.48 0.47 5.14
CA TYR A 150 12.93 0.79 6.50
C TYR A 150 12.13 0.00 7.53
N PRO A 151 12.70 -1.03 8.18
CA PRO A 151 11.95 -1.87 9.10
C PRO A 151 11.52 -1.15 10.38
N GLN A 152 12.06 0.04 10.68
CA GLN A 152 11.65 0.85 11.83
C GLN A 152 11.01 2.18 11.44
N GLY A 153 10.81 2.43 10.14
CA GLY A 153 10.36 3.71 9.62
C GLY A 153 11.11 4.90 10.24
N TYR A 154 10.36 5.94 10.58
CA TYR A 154 10.81 7.04 11.43
C TYR A 154 10.29 6.85 12.86
N PHE A 155 10.90 7.50 13.85
CA PHE A 155 10.46 7.34 15.23
C PHE A 155 9.10 8.00 15.49
N HIS A 156 8.34 7.42 16.43
CA HIS A 156 7.18 8.04 17.03
C HIS A 156 7.64 8.97 18.16
N GLN A 157 7.28 10.24 18.05
CA GLN A 157 7.65 11.26 19.04
C GLN A 157 6.76 11.13 20.29
N PHE A 158 7.39 11.02 21.45
CA PHE A 158 6.72 11.10 22.75
C PHE A 158 7.31 12.25 23.58
N ILE A 159 6.48 13.19 24.00
CA ILE A 159 6.90 14.28 24.88
C ILE A 159 6.59 13.88 26.33
N SER A 160 7.62 13.75 27.16
CA SER A 160 7.47 13.39 28.57
C SER A 160 6.89 14.56 29.38
N PRO A 161 6.35 14.31 30.60
CA PRO A 161 5.75 15.36 31.43
C PRO A 161 6.67 16.53 31.79
N ASP A 162 7.99 16.33 31.72
CA ASP A 162 9.04 17.34 31.94
C ASP A 162 9.42 18.09 30.64
N GLY A 163 8.74 17.83 29.52
CA GLY A 163 8.90 18.55 28.26
C GLY A 163 9.99 18.00 27.34
N TRP A 164 10.66 16.91 27.69
CA TRP A 164 11.68 16.28 26.85
C TRP A 164 11.07 15.41 25.75
N GLN A 165 11.68 15.47 24.57
CA GLN A 165 11.37 14.53 23.50
C GLN A 165 12.03 13.19 23.76
N ASN A 166 11.25 12.13 23.60
CA ASN A 166 11.69 10.75 23.55
C ASN A 166 11.30 10.16 22.19
N GLU A 167 12.11 9.21 21.73
CA GLU A 167 11.97 8.56 20.44
C GLU A 167 11.57 7.11 20.64
N ILE A 168 10.43 6.72 20.08
CA ILE A 168 9.94 5.34 20.13
C ILE A 168 10.12 4.75 18.73
N TYR A 169 10.91 3.69 18.63
CA TYR A 169 11.18 2.98 17.38
C TYR A 169 10.43 1.67 17.34
N ASP A 170 9.38 1.60 16.52
CA ASP A 170 8.58 0.39 16.35
C ASP A 170 9.04 -0.39 15.13
N GLN A 171 9.10 -1.72 15.28
CA GLN A 171 9.40 -2.60 14.16
C GLN A 171 8.16 -2.81 13.30
N LEU A 172 8.32 -2.66 11.99
CA LEU A 172 7.28 -2.88 10.99
C LEU A 172 6.82 -4.33 11.04
N ASN A 173 5.56 -4.53 11.40
CA ASN A 173 4.96 -5.85 11.33
C ASN A 173 4.62 -6.19 9.88
N PHE A 174 5.51 -6.93 9.21
CA PHE A 174 5.35 -7.39 7.83
C PHE A 174 4.09 -8.22 7.55
N LYS A 175 3.36 -8.68 8.59
CA LYS A 175 2.04 -9.33 8.41
C LYS A 175 0.91 -8.33 8.20
N ASN A 176 1.10 -7.09 8.66
CA ASN A 176 0.10 -6.03 8.71
C ASN A 176 0.35 -4.92 7.69
N VAL A 177 1.32 -5.05 6.79
CA VAL A 177 1.63 -4.03 5.78
C VAL A 177 1.39 -4.52 4.37
N ALA A 178 1.00 -3.59 3.51
CA ALA A 178 0.66 -3.79 2.10
C ALA A 178 1.91 -3.99 1.25
N VAL A 179 2.73 -4.98 1.58
CA VAL A 179 3.93 -5.35 0.82
C VAL A 179 4.00 -6.86 0.62
N SER A 180 4.54 -7.27 -0.51
CA SER A 180 4.81 -8.66 -0.82
C SER A 180 6.27 -8.85 -1.22
N ARG A 181 6.85 -10.01 -0.89
CA ARG A 181 8.22 -10.31 -1.28
C ARG A 181 8.28 -10.54 -2.79
N VAL A 182 9.31 -9.99 -3.43
CA VAL A 182 9.57 -10.25 -4.84
C VAL A 182 10.25 -11.60 -4.99
N LEU A 183 9.74 -12.42 -5.91
CA LEU A 183 10.31 -13.71 -6.26
C LEU A 183 11.11 -13.61 -7.56
N ALA A 184 12.18 -14.38 -7.65
CA ALA A 184 12.92 -14.61 -8.88
C ALA A 184 12.14 -15.54 -9.82
N ALA A 185 12.62 -15.69 -11.06
CA ALA A 185 11.98 -16.54 -12.07
C ALA A 185 11.87 -18.02 -11.67
N ASP A 186 12.73 -18.48 -10.75
CA ASP A 186 12.70 -19.85 -10.21
C ASP A 186 11.74 -20.02 -9.02
N GLY A 187 10.97 -18.98 -8.66
CA GLY A 187 10.02 -18.96 -7.55
C GLY A 187 10.66 -18.75 -6.17
N LYS A 188 11.99 -18.60 -6.08
CA LYS A 188 12.67 -18.29 -4.81
C LYS A 188 12.65 -16.79 -4.54
N LEU A 189 12.98 -16.40 -3.31
CA LEU A 189 13.14 -14.99 -2.96
C LEU A 189 14.20 -14.32 -3.83
N LEU A 190 13.82 -13.20 -4.46
CA LEU A 190 14.78 -12.40 -5.22
C LEU A 190 15.89 -11.94 -4.27
N THR A 191 17.12 -12.29 -4.63
CA THR A 191 18.32 -11.91 -3.89
C THR A 191 19.35 -11.42 -4.89
N VAL A 192 19.79 -10.17 -4.74
CA VAL A 192 20.79 -9.54 -5.60
C VAL A 192 22.04 -9.32 -4.78
N ALA A 193 23.19 -9.76 -5.28
CA ALA A 193 24.48 -9.48 -4.66
C ALA A 193 24.97 -8.10 -5.12
N VAL A 194 25.24 -7.23 -4.15
CA VAL A 194 25.85 -5.91 -4.35
C VAL A 194 27.29 -5.99 -3.84
N PRO A 195 28.29 -6.01 -4.74
CA PRO A 195 29.68 -6.04 -4.33
C PRO A 195 30.08 -4.71 -3.67
N LEU A 196 30.73 -4.79 -2.52
CA LEU A 196 31.27 -3.69 -1.75
C LEU A 196 32.69 -4.06 -1.32
N ASP A 197 33.67 -3.59 -2.08
CA ASP A 197 35.08 -3.92 -1.95
C ASP A 197 35.32 -5.44 -1.84
N SER A 198 35.68 -5.90 -0.63
CA SER A 198 36.02 -7.30 -0.34
C SER A 198 34.82 -8.15 0.11
N ILE A 199 33.65 -7.54 0.27
CA ILE A 199 32.42 -8.22 0.70
C ILE A 199 31.33 -8.10 -0.36
N SER A 200 30.33 -8.98 -0.28
CA SER A 200 29.08 -8.83 -1.02
C SER A 200 27.94 -8.67 -0.02
N ILE A 201 27.13 -7.63 -0.21
CA ILE A 201 25.88 -7.46 0.51
C ILE A 201 24.76 -8.06 -0.33
N TYR A 202 23.91 -8.87 0.27
CA TYR A 202 22.76 -9.46 -0.41
C TYR A 202 21.51 -8.66 -0.08
N VAL A 203 20.83 -8.17 -1.11
CA VAL A 203 19.59 -7.40 -0.97
C VAL A 203 18.42 -8.20 -1.54
N SER A 204 17.29 -8.13 -0.85
CA SER A 204 16.00 -8.62 -1.34
C SER A 204 15.06 -7.46 -1.61
N ALA A 205 14.04 -7.70 -2.43
CA ALA A 205 13.06 -6.68 -2.77
C ALA A 205 11.67 -7.04 -2.23
N TRP A 206 10.93 -5.98 -1.90
CA TRP A 206 9.49 -6.01 -1.65
C TRP A 206 8.82 -5.15 -2.70
N LYS A 207 7.60 -5.55 -3.09
CA LYS A 207 6.72 -4.73 -3.93
C LYS A 207 5.50 -4.33 -3.14
N VAL A 208 5.05 -3.11 -3.39
CA VAL A 208 3.71 -2.61 -3.04
C VAL A 208 2.80 -2.90 -4.22
#